data_AF-A0A7C6HBM9-F1
#
_entry.id   AF-A0A7C6HBM9-F1
#
_cell.length_a   1.000
_cell.length_b   1.000
_cell.length_c   1.000
_cell.angle_alpha   90.00
_cell.angle_beta   90.00
_cell.angle_gamma   90.00
#
_symmetry.space_group_name_H-M   'P 1'
#
loop_
_entity.id
_entity.type
_entity.pdbx_description
1 polymer ?
#
loop_
_entity_poly.entity_id
_entity_poly.type
_entity_poly.pdbx_seq_one_letter_code
_entity_poly.pdbx_strand_id
1 'polypeptide(L)'
;YAPEASSALAKIEPPSFVAVIGKSRTYSSDEGKFYVSVRAEKVLSVDEGIKDNWLLETIRATLRRIDAMKEALQMETPSVQSLVNLGFPASLADGVVRAVEHYQDPDVNRFRGTVLEALEQLLPDRAFDLPLPQDLPSPEEIYDSDIDGEDIDDGEKEEIVLKLIEKLDVNKKGAPLSELIKESAKLGIEEDELEEINNSLLDKGLIYEPTIGRMKRI
;
A
#
# COMPACT_ATOMS: atom_id res chain seq x y z
N TYR A 1 -17.77 -3.63 5.13
CA TYR A 1 -17.19 -3.76 6.48
C TYR A 1 -17.10 -5.25 6.82
N ALA A 2 -15.94 -5.75 7.25
CA ALA A 2 -15.78 -7.09 7.78
C ALA A 2 -15.83 -6.98 9.32
N PRO A 3 -17.02 -7.12 9.97
CA PRO A 3 -17.18 -6.85 11.40
C PRO A 3 -16.25 -7.71 12.29
N GLU A 4 -15.84 -8.88 11.79
CA GLU A 4 -14.87 -9.75 12.46
C GLU A 4 -13.47 -9.11 12.56
N ALA A 5 -12.95 -8.52 11.48
CA ALA A 5 -11.64 -7.87 11.46
C ALA A 5 -11.58 -6.66 12.40
N SER A 6 -12.61 -5.81 12.38
CA SER A 6 -12.71 -4.64 13.26
C SER A 6 -12.87 -5.03 14.73
N SER A 7 -13.66 -6.08 15.02
CA SER A 7 -13.78 -6.59 16.38
C SER A 7 -12.50 -7.24 16.89
N ALA A 8 -11.73 -7.90 16.01
CA ALA A 8 -10.42 -8.44 16.35
C ALA A 8 -9.43 -7.32 16.68
N LEU A 9 -9.30 -6.31 15.80
CA LEU A 9 -8.42 -5.15 16.02
C LEU A 9 -8.74 -4.42 17.34
N ALA A 10 -10.01 -4.22 17.66
CA ALA A 10 -10.43 -3.55 18.91
C ALA A 10 -10.02 -4.29 20.19
N LYS A 11 -9.66 -5.58 20.10
CA LYS A 11 -9.21 -6.40 21.24
C LYS A 11 -7.69 -6.54 21.32
N ILE A 12 -6.96 -6.09 20.31
CA ILE A 12 -5.51 -6.19 20.25
C ILE A 12 -4.93 -4.94 20.89
N GLU A 13 -4.18 -5.10 21.97
CA GLU A 13 -3.51 -3.98 22.65
C GLU A 13 -2.17 -3.66 21.94
N PRO A 14 -1.95 -2.40 21.54
CA PRO A 14 -0.65 -1.98 21.01
C PRO A 14 0.42 -1.89 22.12
N PRO A 15 1.71 -2.16 21.81
CA PRO A 15 2.23 -2.64 20.53
C PRO A 15 2.05 -4.16 20.36
N SER A 16 1.59 -4.59 19.18
CA SER A 16 1.45 -6.00 18.81
C SER A 16 1.74 -6.19 17.33
N PHE A 17 2.40 -7.30 16.97
CA PHE A 17 2.42 -7.75 15.59
C PHE A 17 1.07 -8.38 15.22
N VAL A 18 0.61 -8.12 14.00
CA VAL A 18 -0.66 -8.67 13.50
C VAL A 18 -0.49 -9.18 12.07
N ALA A 19 -1.13 -10.31 11.78
CA ALA A 19 -1.34 -10.81 10.44
C ALA A 19 -2.66 -10.25 9.91
N VAL A 20 -2.61 -9.59 8.74
CA VAL A 20 -3.78 -9.06 8.05
C VAL A 20 -4.02 -9.86 6.78
N ILE A 21 -5.21 -10.45 6.65
CA ILE A 21 -5.67 -11.10 5.43
C ILE A 21 -6.81 -10.24 4.89
N GLY A 22 -6.73 -9.84 3.63
CA GLY A 22 -7.70 -8.95 3.04
C GLY A 22 -7.66 -8.91 1.52
N LYS A 23 -8.55 -8.10 0.97
CA LYS A 23 -8.61 -7.83 -0.47
C LYS A 23 -7.90 -6.53 -0.77
N SER A 24 -6.89 -6.58 -1.63
CA SER A 24 -6.23 -5.38 -2.13
C SER A 24 -7.09 -4.69 -3.19
N ARG A 25 -6.94 -3.37 -3.26
CA ARG A 25 -7.46 -2.51 -4.32
C ARG A 25 -6.36 -1.54 -4.72
N THR A 26 -6.23 -1.34 -6.01
CA THR A 26 -5.32 -0.38 -6.60
C THR A 26 -6.15 0.61 -7.41
N TYR A 27 -5.96 1.90 -7.16
CA TYR A 27 -6.58 2.98 -7.90
C TYR A 27 -5.48 3.90 -8.43
N SER A 28 -5.64 4.38 -9.66
CA SER A 28 -4.77 5.39 -10.26
C SER A 28 -5.61 6.63 -10.47
N SER A 29 -5.15 7.78 -9.98
CA SER A 29 -5.76 9.06 -10.34
C SER A 29 -5.46 9.40 -11.80
N ASP A 30 -6.20 10.36 -12.35
CA ASP A 30 -5.96 10.90 -13.69
C ASP A 30 -4.60 11.62 -13.79
N GLU A 31 -4.04 12.04 -12.66
CA GLU A 31 -2.70 12.61 -12.51
C GLU A 31 -1.59 11.54 -12.38
N GLY A 32 -1.94 10.25 -12.41
CA GLY A 32 -0.97 9.15 -12.35
C GLY A 32 -0.50 8.76 -10.94
N LYS A 33 -1.11 9.31 -9.88
CA LYS A 33 -0.85 8.85 -8.50
C LYS A 33 -1.47 7.47 -8.28
N PHE A 34 -0.70 6.53 -7.73
CA PHE A 34 -1.16 5.18 -7.44
C PHE A 34 -1.45 5.00 -5.95
N TYR A 35 -2.69 4.70 -5.62
CA TYR A 35 -3.13 4.38 -4.27
C TYR A 35 -3.39 2.89 -4.11
N VAL A 36 -2.82 2.30 -3.06
CA VAL A 36 -3.03 0.89 -2.70
C VAL A 36 -3.72 0.83 -1.35
N SER A 37 -4.89 0.20 -1.30
CA SER A 37 -5.61 -0.06 -0.06
C SER A 37 -5.85 -1.55 0.14
N VAL A 38 -5.89 -2.00 1.39
CA VAL A 38 -6.24 -3.37 1.74
C VAL A 38 -7.46 -3.35 2.65
N ARG A 39 -8.56 -3.93 2.15
CA ARG A 39 -9.73 -4.20 2.98
C ARG A 39 -9.48 -5.48 3.78
N ALA A 40 -9.13 -5.32 5.06
CA ALA A 40 -8.97 -6.44 5.97
C ALA A 40 -10.27 -7.27 6.07
N GLU A 41 -10.14 -8.58 5.89
CA GLU A 41 -11.19 -9.57 6.11
C GLU A 41 -10.94 -10.33 7.42
N LYS A 42 -9.66 -10.54 7.79
CA LYS A 42 -9.26 -11.17 9.04
C LYS A 42 -8.00 -10.52 9.60
N VAL A 43 -7.96 -10.34 10.91
CA VAL A 43 -6.79 -9.86 11.65
C VAL A 43 -6.52 -10.79 12.82
N LEU A 44 -5.26 -11.16 13.01
CA LEU A 44 -4.81 -12.08 14.06
C LEU A 44 -3.53 -11.54 14.69
N SER A 45 -3.42 -11.53 16.02
CA SER A 45 -2.13 -11.31 16.67
C SER A 45 -1.16 -12.44 16.33
N VAL A 46 0.10 -12.08 16.08
CA VAL A 46 1.19 -13.03 15.88
C VAL A 46 2.34 -12.69 16.81
N ASP A 47 3.14 -13.70 17.14
CA ASP A 47 4.38 -13.47 17.89
C ASP A 47 5.54 -13.07 16.97
N GLU A 48 6.63 -12.65 17.59
CA GLU A 48 7.85 -12.23 16.89
C GLU A 48 8.45 -13.36 16.04
N GLY A 49 8.38 -14.62 16.50
CA GLY A 49 8.91 -15.75 15.75
C GLY A 49 8.15 -16.04 14.46
N ILE A 50 6.83 -15.88 14.46
CA ILE A 50 6.01 -15.96 13.24
C ILE A 50 6.36 -14.80 12.29
N LYS A 51 6.44 -13.58 12.83
CA LYS A 51 6.83 -12.38 12.06
C LYS A 51 8.20 -12.56 11.40
N ASP A 52 9.20 -13.03 12.15
CA ASP A 52 10.57 -13.25 11.69
C ASP A 52 10.64 -14.32 10.60
N ASN A 53 9.90 -15.42 10.76
CA ASN A 53 9.83 -16.46 9.73
C ASN A 53 9.24 -15.93 8.41
N TRP A 54 8.16 -15.13 8.49
CA TRP A 54 7.58 -14.50 7.30
C TRP A 54 8.53 -13.47 6.67
N LEU A 55 9.26 -12.72 7.49
CA LEU A 55 10.28 -11.79 7.00
C LEU A 55 11.39 -12.55 6.25
N LEU A 56 11.90 -13.65 6.82
CA LEU A 56 12.91 -14.49 6.20
C LEU A 56 12.43 -15.14 4.88
N GLU A 57 11.20 -15.65 4.84
CA GLU A 57 10.60 -16.17 3.62
C GLU A 57 10.46 -15.10 2.54
N THR A 58 10.04 -13.90 2.93
CA THR A 58 9.91 -12.75 2.04
C THR A 58 11.26 -12.33 1.48
N ILE A 59 12.30 -12.24 2.32
CA ILE A 59 13.68 -11.97 1.90
C ILE A 59 14.14 -12.98 0.85
N ARG A 60 13.97 -14.28 1.11
CA ARG A 60 14.37 -15.35 0.17
C ARG A 60 13.61 -15.26 -1.15
N ALA A 61 12.30 -15.02 -1.09
CA ALA A 61 11.47 -14.89 -2.28
C ALA A 61 11.85 -13.65 -3.11
N THR A 62 12.14 -12.53 -2.46
CA THR A 62 12.57 -11.28 -3.11
C THR A 62 13.94 -11.43 -3.76
N LEU A 63 14.92 -12.02 -3.07
CA LEU A 63 16.22 -12.33 -3.66
C LEU A 63 16.09 -13.21 -4.91
N ARG A 64 15.25 -14.24 -4.87
CA ARG A 64 15.01 -15.10 -6.03
C ARG A 64 14.42 -14.36 -7.22
N ARG A 65 13.54 -13.37 -6.98
CA ARG A 65 13.00 -12.48 -8.03
C ARG A 65 14.07 -11.55 -8.59
N ILE A 66 14.89 -10.97 -7.72
CA ILE A 66 16.02 -10.11 -8.11
C ILE A 66 16.97 -10.87 -9.03
N ASP A 67 17.36 -12.09 -8.65
CA ASP A 67 18.28 -12.91 -9.45
C ASP A 67 17.64 -13.31 -10.79
N ALA A 68 16.38 -13.73 -10.80
CA ALA A 68 15.67 -14.06 -12.05
C ALA A 68 15.54 -12.86 -13.00
N MET A 69 15.24 -11.67 -12.48
CA MET A 69 15.18 -10.44 -13.27
C MET A 69 16.56 -10.07 -13.83
N LYS A 70 17.63 -10.19 -13.04
CA LYS A 70 19.00 -9.91 -13.50
C LYS A 70 19.43 -10.84 -14.63
N GLU A 71 19.15 -12.13 -14.51
CA GLU A 71 19.42 -13.10 -15.56
C GLU A 71 18.63 -12.77 -16.83
N ALA A 72 17.35 -12.42 -16.69
CA ALA A 72 16.52 -12.03 -17.84
C ALA A 72 17.04 -10.76 -18.54
N LEU A 73 17.40 -9.70 -17.80
CA LEU A 73 17.90 -8.45 -18.37
C LEU A 73 19.25 -8.61 -19.12
N GLN A 74 19.99 -9.69 -18.86
CA GLN A 74 21.22 -10.01 -19.59
C GLN A 74 20.97 -10.83 -20.87
N MET A 75 19.76 -11.35 -21.08
CA MET A 75 19.40 -12.10 -22.28
C MET A 75 18.93 -11.16 -23.38
N GLU A 76 19.36 -11.42 -24.63
CA GLU A 76 18.83 -10.71 -25.80
C GLU A 76 17.32 -10.96 -25.99
N THR A 77 16.84 -12.15 -25.63
CA THR A 77 15.43 -12.53 -25.71
C THR A 77 15.07 -13.47 -24.57
N PRO A 78 14.62 -12.93 -23.42
CA PRO A 78 14.20 -13.72 -22.27
C PRO A 78 13.02 -14.62 -22.62
N SER A 79 13.02 -15.86 -22.15
CA SER A 79 11.90 -16.80 -22.32
C SER A 79 11.65 -17.58 -21.05
N VAL A 80 10.43 -18.09 -20.89
CA VAL A 80 10.08 -18.92 -19.72
C VAL A 80 11.00 -20.14 -19.66
N GLN A 81 11.29 -20.77 -20.80
CA GLN A 81 12.14 -21.95 -20.86
C GLN A 81 13.60 -21.65 -20.49
N SER A 82 14.16 -20.50 -20.92
CA SER A 82 15.54 -20.15 -20.60
C SER A 82 15.73 -19.95 -19.09
N LEU A 83 14.81 -19.25 -18.42
CA LEU A 83 14.85 -19.07 -16.96
C LEU A 83 14.58 -20.37 -16.19
N VAL A 84 13.66 -21.22 -16.68
CA VAL A 84 13.44 -22.55 -16.07
C VAL A 84 14.69 -23.43 -16.17
N ASN A 85 15.42 -23.37 -17.29
CA ASN A 85 16.68 -24.10 -17.46
C ASN A 85 17.78 -23.62 -16.50
N LEU A 86 17.71 -22.36 -16.04
CA LEU A 86 18.58 -21.81 -14.97
C LEU A 86 18.13 -22.22 -13.55
N GLY A 87 17.01 -22.93 -13.41
CA GLY A 87 16.50 -23.43 -12.13
C GLY A 87 15.45 -22.54 -11.46
N PHE A 88 14.92 -21.52 -12.16
CA PHE A 88 13.83 -20.71 -11.64
C PHE A 88 12.47 -21.44 -11.78
N PRO A 89 11.55 -21.30 -10.82
CA PRO A 89 10.19 -21.85 -10.94
C PRO A 89 9.46 -21.30 -12.16
N ALA A 90 8.66 -22.13 -12.83
CA ALA A 90 7.94 -21.73 -14.06
C ALA A 90 7.02 -20.51 -13.85
N SER A 91 6.36 -20.39 -12.70
CA SER A 91 5.52 -19.24 -12.36
C SER A 91 6.32 -17.94 -12.19
N LEU A 92 7.53 -18.03 -11.63
CA LEU A 92 8.43 -16.89 -11.53
C LEU A 92 8.95 -16.49 -12.91
N ALA A 93 9.38 -17.47 -13.71
CA ALA A 93 9.88 -17.24 -15.07
C ALA A 93 8.83 -16.57 -15.97
N ASP A 94 7.57 -17.03 -15.93
CA ASP A 94 6.46 -16.39 -16.66
C ASP A 94 6.26 -14.93 -16.24
N GLY A 95 6.27 -14.66 -14.92
CA GLY A 95 6.13 -13.29 -14.41
C GLY A 95 7.30 -12.38 -14.83
N VAL A 96 8.53 -12.88 -14.79
CA VAL A 96 9.73 -12.11 -15.18
C VAL A 96 9.72 -11.76 -16.66
N VAL A 97 9.36 -12.71 -17.54
CA VAL A 97 9.29 -12.44 -18.98
C VAL A 97 8.28 -11.34 -19.29
N ARG A 98 7.08 -11.41 -18.69
CA ARG A 98 6.07 -10.34 -18.82
C ARG A 98 6.56 -9.01 -18.26
N ALA A 99 7.28 -9.04 -17.13
CA ALA A 99 7.78 -7.85 -16.50
C ALA A 99 8.84 -7.15 -17.35
N VAL A 100 9.78 -7.89 -17.95
CA VAL A 100 10.80 -7.30 -18.85
C VAL A 100 10.17 -6.74 -20.13
N GLU A 101 9.13 -7.37 -20.66
CA GLU A 101 8.38 -6.84 -21.81
C GLU A 101 7.65 -5.54 -21.49
N HIS A 102 7.12 -5.41 -20.26
CA HIS A 102 6.31 -4.27 -19.85
C HIS A 102 7.13 -3.11 -19.26
N TYR A 103 8.06 -3.43 -18.37
CA TYR A 103 8.95 -2.48 -17.69
C TYR A 103 10.31 -2.53 -18.39
N GLN A 104 10.64 -1.49 -19.16
CA GLN A 104 11.77 -1.51 -20.08
C GLN A 104 13.15 -1.57 -19.42
N ASP A 105 13.33 -0.90 -18.27
CA ASP A 105 14.59 -0.90 -17.52
C ASP A 105 14.31 -0.75 -16.01
N PRO A 106 13.78 -1.80 -15.35
CA PRO A 106 13.48 -1.73 -13.94
C PRO A 106 14.78 -1.70 -13.13
N ASP A 107 14.95 -0.72 -12.25
CA ASP A 107 16.07 -0.73 -11.29
C ASP A 107 15.83 -1.78 -10.19
N VAL A 108 16.26 -3.01 -10.49
CA VAL A 108 16.17 -4.14 -9.57
C VAL A 108 17.13 -3.98 -8.39
N ASN A 109 18.18 -3.15 -8.49
CA ASN A 109 19.15 -2.99 -7.41
C ASN A 109 18.57 -2.22 -6.23
N ARG A 110 17.60 -1.32 -6.45
CA ARG A 110 16.88 -0.62 -5.38
C ARG A 110 16.31 -1.58 -4.33
N PHE A 111 15.82 -2.75 -4.73
CA PHE A 111 15.26 -3.73 -3.79
C PHE A 111 16.30 -4.47 -2.95
N ARG A 112 17.59 -4.40 -3.30
CA ARG A 112 18.67 -5.03 -2.52
C ARG A 112 18.86 -4.35 -1.17
N GLY A 113 18.70 -3.03 -1.12
CA GLY A 113 18.74 -2.27 0.14
C GLY A 113 17.68 -2.74 1.12
N THR A 114 16.43 -2.78 0.67
CA THR A 114 15.30 -3.27 1.47
C THR A 114 15.51 -4.70 1.97
N VAL A 115 16.13 -5.56 1.16
CA VAL A 115 16.47 -6.92 1.60
C VAL A 115 17.54 -6.93 2.70
N LEU A 116 18.57 -6.08 2.59
CA LEU A 116 19.62 -5.96 3.60
C LEU A 116 19.04 -5.44 4.92
N GLU A 117 18.28 -4.35 4.88
CA GLU A 117 17.60 -3.79 6.05
C GLU A 117 16.67 -4.81 6.72
N ALA A 118 15.92 -5.57 5.93
CA ALA A 118 15.06 -6.65 6.44
C ALA A 118 15.88 -7.78 7.09
N LEU A 119 17.05 -8.11 6.54
CA LEU A 119 17.92 -9.14 7.09
C LEU A 119 18.57 -8.69 8.41
N GLU A 120 18.95 -7.42 8.53
CA GLU A 120 19.50 -6.86 9.78
C GLU A 120 18.52 -6.97 10.94
N GLN A 121 17.22 -6.85 10.69
CA GLN A 121 16.18 -7.04 11.72
C GLN A 121 16.16 -8.47 12.30
N LEU A 122 16.68 -9.46 11.59
CA LEU A 122 16.73 -10.86 12.02
C LEU A 122 18.05 -11.24 12.72
N LEU A 123 19.07 -10.38 12.67
CA LEU A 123 20.39 -10.70 13.21
C LEU A 123 20.48 -10.32 14.71
N PRO A 124 21.08 -11.17 15.55
CA PRO A 124 21.37 -10.80 16.93
C PRO A 124 22.36 -9.63 16.98
N ASP A 125 22.15 -8.74 17.96
CA ASP A 125 23.00 -7.60 18.32
C ASP A 125 23.16 -6.45 17.30
N ARG A 126 22.44 -6.44 16.16
CA ARG A 126 22.62 -5.41 15.08
C ARG A 126 24.10 -5.11 14.77
N ALA A 127 24.98 -6.10 14.98
CA ALA A 127 26.43 -5.90 15.07
C ALA A 127 27.14 -6.01 13.73
N PHE A 128 26.40 -6.20 12.64
CA PHE A 128 26.94 -6.23 11.30
C PHE A 128 26.57 -4.93 10.60
N ASP A 129 27.57 -4.08 10.36
CA ASP A 129 27.52 -3.10 9.27
C ASP A 129 27.46 -3.92 7.98
N LEU A 130 26.25 -4.25 7.51
CA LEU A 130 26.10 -4.70 6.14
C LEU A 130 26.44 -3.49 5.26
N PRO A 131 27.24 -3.66 4.20
CA PRO A 131 27.49 -2.58 3.28
C PRO A 131 26.17 -2.22 2.58
N LEU A 132 25.48 -1.20 3.10
CA LEU A 132 24.38 -0.54 2.43
C LEU A 132 24.96 0.15 1.19
N PRO A 133 24.44 -0.11 -0.02
CA PRO A 133 24.70 0.73 -1.17
C PRO A 133 24.38 2.19 -0.81
N GLN A 134 25.36 3.10 -0.95
CA GLN A 134 25.23 4.50 -0.52
C GLN A 134 24.18 5.32 -1.29
N ASP A 135 23.69 4.78 -2.42
CA ASP A 135 22.72 5.44 -3.31
C ASP A 135 21.32 4.79 -3.24
N LEU A 136 20.92 4.28 -2.07
CA LEU A 136 19.55 3.81 -1.87
C LEU A 136 18.65 4.98 -1.53
N PRO A 137 17.58 5.23 -2.31
CA PRO A 137 16.59 6.18 -1.88
C PRO A 137 15.91 5.69 -0.61
N SER A 138 15.84 6.54 0.41
CA SER A 138 15.20 6.21 1.68
C SER A 138 13.71 5.88 1.45
N PRO A 139 13.05 5.10 2.32
CA PRO A 139 11.60 4.93 2.28
C PRO A 139 10.82 6.25 2.27
N GLU A 140 11.36 7.33 2.87
CA GLU A 140 10.79 8.67 2.83
C GLU A 140 10.95 9.31 1.44
N GLU A 141 12.07 9.10 0.76
CA GLU A 141 12.30 9.58 -0.62
C GLU A 141 11.40 8.90 -1.67
N ILE A 142 10.71 7.80 -1.32
CA ILE A 142 9.72 7.13 -2.19
C ILE A 142 8.41 7.92 -2.26
N TYR A 143 8.12 8.73 -1.24
CA TYR A 143 6.91 9.55 -1.16
C TYR A 143 7.18 11.03 -1.48
N ASP A 144 8.44 11.42 -1.65
CA ASP A 144 8.88 12.81 -1.76
C ASP A 144 9.23 13.26 -3.19
N SER A 145 9.03 12.40 -4.21
CA SER A 145 9.12 12.86 -5.59
C SER A 145 7.81 13.56 -5.98
N ASP A 146 7.79 14.87 -5.73
CA ASP A 146 6.84 15.89 -6.21
C ASP A 146 5.56 16.11 -5.37
N ILE A 147 5.70 16.43 -4.07
CA ILE A 147 4.65 17.16 -3.33
C ILE A 147 5.25 18.43 -2.70
N ASP A 148 5.54 19.42 -3.55
CA ASP A 148 5.47 20.82 -3.14
C ASP A 148 3.97 21.20 -3.07
N GLY A 149 3.27 20.68 -2.07
CA GLY A 149 1.91 21.06 -1.72
C GLY A 149 1.96 21.87 -0.43
N GLU A 150 1.81 23.18 -0.55
CA GLU A 150 1.77 24.10 0.59
C GLU A 150 0.81 23.61 1.68
N ASP A 151 1.26 23.60 2.94
CA ASP A 151 0.43 23.41 4.13
C ASP A 151 -0.73 24.43 4.12
N ILE A 152 -1.93 24.00 3.70
CA ILE A 152 -3.17 24.79 3.79
C ILE A 152 -4.19 24.01 4.62
N ASP A 153 -4.12 24.20 5.94
CA ASP A 153 -5.13 23.92 6.98
C ASP A 153 -6.27 22.93 6.62
N ASP A 154 -5.94 21.62 6.59
CA ASP A 154 -6.87 20.51 6.31
C ASP A 154 -8.05 20.43 7.31
N GLY A 155 -7.92 21.03 8.50
CA GLY A 155 -8.92 20.92 9.57
C GLY A 155 -10.25 21.59 9.25
N GLU A 156 -10.23 22.76 8.61
CA GLU A 156 -11.47 23.49 8.28
C GLU A 156 -12.25 22.79 7.15
N LYS A 157 -11.54 22.25 6.15
CA LYS A 157 -12.14 21.54 5.02
C LYS A 157 -12.73 20.20 5.45
N GLU A 158 -12.07 19.48 6.36
CA GLU A 158 -12.63 18.29 7.00
C GLU A 158 -13.97 18.56 7.69
N GLU A 159 -14.07 19.66 8.44
CA GLU A 159 -15.30 20.02 9.13
C GLU A 159 -16.44 20.38 8.14
N ILE A 160 -16.11 21.01 7.02
CA ILE A 160 -17.05 21.30 5.94
C ILE A 160 -17.59 20.00 5.32
N VAL A 161 -16.71 19.05 5.00
CA VAL A 161 -17.11 17.75 4.43
C VAL A 161 -17.96 16.94 5.41
N LEU A 162 -17.63 16.95 6.70
CA LEU A 162 -18.44 16.30 7.74
C LEU A 162 -19.87 16.86 7.82
N LYS A 163 -20.02 18.20 7.77
CA LYS A 163 -21.33 18.87 7.75
C LYS A 163 -22.11 18.53 6.47
N LEU A 164 -21.41 18.42 5.34
CA LEU A 164 -22.01 18.06 4.05
C LEU A 164 -22.55 16.62 4.07
N ILE A 165 -21.79 15.68 4.64
CA ILE A 165 -22.19 14.28 4.81
C ILE A 165 -23.44 14.17 5.69
N GLU A 166 -23.51 14.90 6.82
CA GLU A 166 -24.72 14.91 7.66
C GLU A 166 -25.94 15.47 6.92
N LYS A 167 -25.75 16.56 6.17
CA LYS A 167 -26.84 17.21 5.42
C LYS A 167 -27.40 16.31 4.32
N LEU A 168 -26.53 15.56 3.63
CA LEU A 168 -26.89 14.67 2.52
C LEU A 168 -27.33 13.27 2.99
N ASP A 169 -27.18 12.93 4.27
CA ASP A 169 -27.71 11.69 4.85
C ASP A 169 -29.22 11.76 5.17
N VAL A 170 -30.03 12.08 4.16
CA VAL A 170 -31.49 12.27 4.30
C VAL A 170 -32.21 11.01 4.81
N ASN A 171 -31.73 9.82 4.43
CA ASN A 171 -32.40 8.54 4.70
C ASN A 171 -31.71 7.68 5.77
N LYS A 172 -30.73 8.22 6.50
CA LYS A 172 -29.85 7.47 7.43
C LYS A 172 -29.07 6.31 6.77
N LYS A 173 -28.96 6.33 5.44
CA LYS A 173 -28.28 5.33 4.60
C LYS A 173 -26.90 5.82 4.11
N GLY A 174 -26.45 6.98 4.57
CA GLY A 174 -25.26 7.68 4.11
C GLY A 174 -25.57 8.64 2.95
N ALA A 175 -24.79 9.70 2.87
CA ALA A 175 -24.73 10.66 1.79
C ALA A 175 -24.17 10.00 0.51
N PRO A 176 -24.83 10.13 -0.66
CA PRO A 176 -24.28 9.62 -1.91
C PRO A 176 -23.00 10.36 -2.29
N LEU A 177 -21.94 9.63 -2.64
CA LEU A 177 -20.67 10.23 -3.08
C LEU A 177 -20.87 11.13 -4.32
N SER A 178 -21.73 10.72 -5.25
CA SER A 178 -22.09 11.52 -6.43
C SER A 178 -22.75 12.87 -6.11
N GLU A 179 -23.38 13.00 -4.95
CA GLU A 179 -23.96 14.27 -4.48
C GLU A 179 -22.95 15.05 -3.65
N LEU A 180 -22.11 14.36 -2.86
CA LEU A 180 -21.00 14.98 -2.15
C LEU A 180 -20.05 15.69 -3.12
N ILE A 181 -19.61 15.02 -4.21
CA ILE A 181 -18.75 15.63 -5.23
C ILE A 181 -19.36 16.94 -5.78
N LYS A 182 -20.67 16.92 -6.09
CA LYS A 182 -21.36 18.10 -6.66
C LYS A 182 -21.50 19.25 -5.68
N GLU A 183 -21.73 18.96 -4.41
CA GLU A 183 -21.92 19.98 -3.39
C GLU A 183 -20.58 20.49 -2.84
N SER A 184 -19.56 19.63 -2.79
CA SER A 184 -18.16 19.96 -2.47
C SER A 184 -17.54 20.88 -3.52
N ALA A 185 -17.75 20.60 -4.82
CA ALA A 185 -17.26 21.45 -5.89
C ALA A 185 -17.83 22.88 -5.83
N LYS A 186 -19.07 23.05 -5.35
CA LYS A 186 -19.67 24.39 -5.13
C LYS A 186 -19.02 25.15 -3.99
N LEU A 187 -18.35 24.45 -3.07
CA LEU A 187 -17.65 25.00 -1.92
C LEU A 187 -16.14 25.17 -2.20
N GLY A 188 -15.71 24.90 -3.44
CA GLY A 188 -14.31 25.01 -3.86
C GLY A 188 -13.44 23.84 -3.43
N ILE A 189 -14.04 22.68 -3.10
CA ILE A 189 -13.34 21.43 -2.84
C ILE A 189 -13.47 20.57 -4.11
N GLU A 190 -12.35 20.38 -4.80
CA GLU A 190 -12.30 19.56 -6.02
C GLU A 190 -12.48 18.06 -5.71
N GLU A 191 -12.74 17.24 -6.72
CA GLU A 191 -13.03 15.82 -6.53
C GLU A 191 -11.87 15.06 -5.87
N ASP A 192 -10.64 15.33 -6.30
CA ASP A 192 -9.42 14.72 -5.74
C ASP A 192 -9.22 15.12 -4.27
N GLU A 193 -9.41 16.41 -3.97
CA GLU A 193 -9.29 16.96 -2.62
C GLU A 193 -10.38 16.40 -1.69
N LEU A 194 -11.61 16.21 -2.19
CA LEU A 194 -12.69 15.57 -1.44
C LEU A 194 -12.37 14.11 -1.12
N GLU A 195 -11.71 13.39 -2.03
CA GLU A 195 -11.32 12.00 -1.81
C GLU A 195 -10.21 11.89 -0.76
N GLU A 196 -9.21 12.78 -0.80
CA GLU A 196 -8.16 12.88 0.22
C GLU A 196 -8.77 13.19 1.60
N ILE A 197 -9.66 14.17 1.69
CA ILE A 197 -10.38 14.50 2.93
C ILE A 197 -11.22 13.32 3.41
N ASN A 198 -11.95 12.64 2.52
CA ASN A 198 -12.74 11.47 2.88
C ASN A 198 -11.88 10.32 3.42
N ASN A 199 -10.71 10.08 2.83
CA ASN A 199 -9.76 9.06 3.30
C ASN A 199 -9.21 9.42 4.68
N SER A 200 -8.80 10.67 4.89
CA SER A 200 -8.40 11.17 6.22
C SER A 200 -9.52 10.98 7.26
N LEU A 201 -10.77 11.32 6.92
CA LEU A 201 -11.92 11.15 7.81
C LEU A 201 -12.27 9.67 8.08
N LEU A 202 -12.03 8.77 7.12
CA LEU A 202 -12.18 7.32 7.29
C LEU A 202 -11.11 6.76 8.23
N ASP A 203 -9.85 7.18 8.06
CA ASP A 203 -8.72 6.75 8.89
C ASP A 203 -8.87 7.25 10.33
N LYS A 204 -9.34 8.50 10.50
CA LYS A 204 -9.69 9.08 11.81
C LYS A 204 -10.94 8.42 12.44
N GLY A 205 -11.68 7.61 11.69
CA GLY A 205 -12.90 6.96 12.17
C GLY A 205 -14.03 7.96 12.47
N LEU A 206 -14.08 9.09 11.74
CA LEU A 206 -15.14 10.09 11.85
C LEU A 206 -16.30 9.80 10.89
N ILE A 207 -16.03 9.09 9.80
CA ILE A 207 -17.02 8.63 8.82
C ILE A 207 -16.83 7.13 8.51
N TYR A 208 -17.83 6.51 7.91
CA TYR A 208 -17.80 5.13 7.42
C TYR A 208 -18.66 4.96 6.16
N GLU A 209 -18.39 3.92 5.38
CA GLU A 209 -19.12 3.60 4.14
C GLU A 209 -20.11 2.44 4.38
N PRO A 210 -21.41 2.69 4.71
CA PRO A 210 -22.40 1.64 4.91
C PRO A 210 -22.67 0.81 3.66
N THR A 211 -22.62 1.42 2.48
CA THR A 211 -22.78 0.80 1.17
C THR A 211 -21.87 1.51 0.18
N ILE A 212 -21.36 0.79 -0.82
CA ILE A 212 -20.45 1.34 -1.83
C ILE A 212 -20.98 2.66 -2.40
N GLY A 213 -20.14 3.70 -2.37
CA GLY A 213 -20.45 5.04 -2.85
C GLY A 213 -21.37 5.85 -1.92
N ARG A 214 -21.48 5.50 -0.63
CA ARG A 214 -22.23 6.28 0.36
C ARG A 214 -21.41 6.50 1.62
N MET A 215 -21.15 7.76 1.97
CA MET A 215 -20.41 8.14 3.17
C MET A 215 -21.38 8.49 4.30
N LYS A 216 -21.06 8.10 5.53
CA LYS A 216 -21.89 8.41 6.69
C LYS A 216 -21.03 8.76 7.89
N ARG A 217 -21.39 9.82 8.60
CA ARG A 217 -20.72 10.20 9.85
C ARG A 217 -21.04 9.20 10.96
N ILE A 218 -20.03 8.89 11.79
CA ILE A 218 -20.13 8.02 12.97
C ILE A 218 -20.83 8.74 14.12
#